data_AF-A0A662C5K9-F1
#
_entry.id   AF-A0A662C5K9-F1
#
_cell.length_a   1.000
_cell.length_b   1.000
_cell.length_c   1.000
_cell.angle_alpha   90.00
_cell.angle_beta   90.00
_cell.angle_gamma   90.00
#
_symmetry.space_group_name_H-M   'P 1'
#
loop_
_entity.id
_entity.type
_entity.pdbx_description
1 polymer ?
#
loop_
_entity_poly.entity_id
_entity_poly.type
_entity_poly.pdbx_seq_one_letter_code
_entity_poly.pdbx_strand_id
1 'polypeptide(L)'
;MAAEDMRKLIREVRISRPEIVQNKNEVKNLIHKCYGHIFNENRGNAEVYRYNFWLWQMEQMRKAEFVRIDDTKKTVDLSKLKGFTPAKKNKQFSPLLINPNLNIEISSFSETYAQLMNLPDIMEFSNEFLKLADTIYIAQGYAMETTVNNMIIQMLLVNGYILTEDITRGTVVEKVNRETIAAAKYAALKIFKNGNKKPVTKK
;
A
#
# COMPACT_ATOMS: atom_id res chain seq x y z
N MET A 1 12.27 22.02 33.07
CA MET A 1 12.42 23.28 32.31
C MET A 1 12.56 23.06 30.79
N ALA A 2 13.73 22.82 30.18
CA ALA A 2 13.85 22.76 28.71
C ALA A 2 13.01 21.64 28.03
N ALA A 3 12.89 20.46 28.65
CA ALA A 3 12.06 19.36 28.13
C ALA A 3 10.54 19.60 28.29
N GLU A 4 10.13 20.41 29.27
CA GLU A 4 8.73 20.79 29.48
C GLU A 4 8.31 21.89 28.52
N ASP A 5 9.17 22.87 28.27
CA ASP A 5 8.95 23.91 27.25
C ASP A 5 8.84 23.31 25.85
N MET A 6 9.68 22.32 25.54
CA MET A 6 9.59 21.58 24.28
C MET A 6 8.27 20.79 24.18
N ARG A 7 7.81 20.16 25.27
CA ARG A 7 6.49 19.49 25.30
C ARG A 7 5.33 20.49 25.13
N LYS A 8 5.43 21.68 25.71
CA LYS A 8 4.44 22.74 25.63
C LYS A 8 4.34 23.30 24.20
N LEU A 9 5.48 23.55 23.56
CA LEU A 9 5.57 24.00 22.18
C LEU A 9 5.05 22.95 21.18
N ILE A 10 5.36 21.66 21.38
CA ILE A 10 4.77 20.57 20.59
C ILE A 10 3.25 20.50 20.76
N ARG A 11 2.74 20.72 21.99
CA ARG A 11 1.29 20.77 22.24
C ARG A 11 0.65 21.97 21.56
N GLU A 12 1.24 23.15 21.64
CA GLU A 12 0.72 24.36 20.99
C GLU A 12 0.72 24.25 19.46
N VAL A 13 1.78 23.68 18.86
CA VAL A 13 1.82 23.37 17.41
C VAL A 13 0.79 22.32 17.02
N ARG A 14 0.52 21.34 17.90
CA ARG A 14 -0.53 20.33 17.68
C ARG A 14 -1.93 20.93 17.78
N ILE A 15 -2.13 21.90 18.68
CA ILE A 15 -3.38 22.64 18.85
C ILE A 15 -3.62 23.60 17.68
N SER A 16 -2.57 24.21 17.12
CA SER A 16 -2.69 25.16 16.01
C SER A 16 -2.96 24.51 14.64
N ARG A 17 -2.74 23.19 14.49
CA ARG A 17 -3.02 22.44 13.26
C ARG A 17 -3.78 21.13 13.54
N PRO A 18 -5.03 21.20 14.03
CA PRO A 18 -5.81 20.01 14.39
C PRO A 18 -6.12 19.12 13.16
N GLU A 19 -6.26 19.73 11.98
CA GLU A 19 -6.52 19.05 10.71
C GLU A 19 -5.45 18.00 10.38
N ILE A 20 -4.17 18.28 10.65
CA ILE A 20 -3.08 17.33 10.37
C ILE A 20 -3.24 16.07 11.21
N VAL A 21 -3.65 16.22 12.48
CA VAL A 21 -3.87 15.09 13.39
C VAL A 21 -5.09 14.29 12.95
N GLN A 22 -6.18 14.97 12.58
CA GLN A 22 -7.40 14.34 12.06
C GLN A 22 -7.11 13.52 10.80
N ASN A 23 -6.42 14.10 9.82
CA ASN A 23 -6.07 13.44 8.56
C ASN A 23 -5.16 12.23 8.79
N LYS A 24 -4.19 12.33 9.72
CA LYS A 24 -3.35 11.18 10.10
C LYS A 24 -4.17 10.05 10.70
N ASN A 25 -5.13 10.37 11.57
CA ASN A 25 -6.02 9.38 12.17
C ASN A 25 -6.95 8.75 11.14
N GLU A 26 -7.46 9.52 10.18
CA GLU A 26 -8.27 9.01 9.08
C GLU A 26 -7.49 8.00 8.24
N VAL A 27 -6.27 8.35 7.82
CA VAL A 27 -5.39 7.43 7.06
C VAL A 27 -5.08 6.18 7.88
N LYS A 28 -4.81 6.32 9.18
CA LYS A 28 -4.58 5.16 10.07
C LYS A 28 -5.82 4.26 10.14
N ASN A 29 -7.01 4.82 10.26
CA ASN A 29 -8.26 4.05 10.30
C ASN A 29 -8.51 3.34 8.96
N LEU A 30 -8.21 3.97 7.83
CA LEU A 30 -8.28 3.32 6.51
C LEU A 30 -7.32 2.13 6.40
N ILE A 31 -6.10 2.26 6.92
CA ILE A 31 -5.12 1.16 6.94
C ILE A 31 -5.66 -0.02 7.75
N HIS A 32 -6.18 0.22 8.95
CA HIS A 32 -6.77 -0.85 9.77
C HIS A 32 -8.05 -1.44 9.16
N LYS A 33 -8.84 -0.65 8.43
CA LYS A 33 -10.01 -1.15 7.72
C LYS A 33 -9.61 -2.11 6.59
N CYS A 34 -8.56 -1.80 5.83
CA CYS A 34 -8.09 -2.62 4.72
C CYS A 34 -7.26 -3.82 5.18
N TYR A 35 -6.42 -3.65 6.20
CA TYR A 35 -5.42 -4.61 6.66
C TYR A 35 -5.67 -5.10 8.09
N GLY A 36 -6.90 -5.02 8.58
CA GLY A 36 -7.25 -5.47 9.93
C GLY A 36 -7.01 -6.95 10.18
N HIS A 37 -7.04 -7.77 9.12
CA HIS A 37 -6.68 -9.19 9.18
C HIS A 37 -5.17 -9.45 9.39
N ILE A 38 -4.32 -8.42 9.21
CA ILE A 38 -2.87 -8.48 9.41
C ILE A 38 -2.48 -7.79 10.73
N PHE A 39 -3.06 -6.62 10.97
CA PHE A 39 -2.79 -5.85 12.18
C PHE A 39 -3.74 -6.30 13.30
N ASN A 40 -3.24 -7.14 14.21
CA ASN A 40 -3.92 -7.43 15.49
C ASN A 40 -4.26 -6.11 16.22
N GLU A 41 -5.29 -6.13 17.08
CA GLU A 41 -6.00 -4.97 17.67
C GLU A 41 -5.12 -3.82 18.23
N ASN A 42 -3.82 -4.00 18.45
CA ASN A 42 -2.90 -2.94 18.88
C ASN A 42 -1.52 -2.91 18.22
N ARG A 43 -1.22 -3.76 17.22
CA ARG A 43 0.09 -3.71 16.53
C ARG A 43 -0.04 -2.95 15.22
N GLY A 44 0.49 -1.74 15.23
CA GLY A 44 0.64 -0.90 14.04
C GLY A 44 2.08 -0.76 13.62
N ASN A 45 2.33 -0.49 12.34
CA ASN A 45 3.67 -0.16 11.87
C ASN A 45 3.79 1.35 11.59
N ALA A 46 4.71 2.02 12.28
CA ALA A 46 4.91 3.46 12.20
C ALA A 46 5.37 3.93 10.80
N GLU A 47 6.22 3.15 10.12
CA GLU A 47 6.67 3.48 8.76
C GLU A 47 5.55 3.28 7.75
N VAL A 48 4.72 2.24 7.92
CA VAL A 48 3.51 2.07 7.10
C VAL A 48 2.60 3.29 7.27
N TYR A 49 2.36 3.76 8.50
CA TYR A 49 1.54 4.95 8.74
C TYR A 49 2.14 6.21 8.11
N ARG A 50 3.45 6.41 8.28
CA ARG A 50 4.18 7.55 7.75
C ARG A 50 4.12 7.59 6.22
N TYR A 51 4.43 6.48 5.57
CA TYR A 51 4.46 6.39 4.12
C TYR A 51 3.07 6.55 3.51
N ASN A 52 2.05 5.92 4.10
CA ASN A 52 0.67 6.10 3.62
C ASN A 52 0.14 7.51 3.83
N PHE A 53 0.53 8.19 4.91
CA PHE A 53 0.15 9.58 5.09
C PHE A 53 0.76 10.46 3.99
N TRP A 54 2.02 10.21 3.61
CA TRP A 54 2.64 10.90 2.47
C TRP A 54 1.93 10.57 1.14
N LEU A 55 1.59 9.31 0.88
CA LEU A 55 0.83 8.92 -0.31
C LEU A 55 -0.55 9.58 -0.36
N TRP A 56 -1.22 9.67 0.78
CA TRP A 56 -2.50 10.36 0.89
C TRP A 56 -2.34 11.84 0.55
N GLN A 57 -1.31 12.52 1.07
CA GLN A 57 -1.02 13.92 0.72
C GLN A 57 -0.81 14.08 -0.79
N MET A 58 -0.02 13.20 -1.41
CA MET A 58 0.18 13.21 -2.86
C MET A 58 -1.11 12.97 -3.63
N GLU A 59 -2.00 12.09 -3.14
CA GLU A 59 -3.31 11.89 -3.76
C GLU A 59 -4.22 13.10 -3.62
N GLN A 60 -4.23 13.80 -2.47
CA GLN A 60 -4.98 15.04 -2.31
C GLN A 60 -4.47 16.12 -3.26
N MET A 61 -3.16 16.25 -3.44
CA MET A 61 -2.56 17.17 -4.42
C MET A 61 -3.00 16.84 -5.85
N ARG A 62 -3.16 15.55 -6.21
CA ARG A 62 -3.68 15.13 -7.52
C ARG A 62 -5.17 15.39 -7.71
N LYS A 63 -5.94 15.57 -6.62
CA LYS A 63 -7.37 15.93 -6.65
C LYS A 63 -7.60 17.44 -6.66
N ALA A 64 -6.57 18.23 -6.37
CA ALA A 64 -6.66 19.68 -6.35
C ALA A 64 -6.99 20.21 -7.74
N GLU A 65 -7.94 21.13 -7.81
CA GLU A 65 -8.22 21.88 -9.03
C GLU A 65 -7.24 23.03 -9.14
N PHE A 66 -6.53 23.07 -10.27
CA PHE A 66 -5.69 24.20 -10.60
C PHE A 66 -6.55 25.23 -11.33
N VAL A 67 -6.62 26.43 -10.77
CA VAL A 67 -7.34 27.56 -11.35
C VAL A 67 -6.35 28.62 -11.78
N ARG A 68 -6.78 29.48 -12.71
CA ARG A 68 -5.97 30.62 -13.15
C ARG A 68 -5.75 31.58 -11.98
N ILE A 69 -4.55 32.18 -11.93
CA ILE A 69 -4.21 33.17 -10.89
C ILE A 69 -5.04 34.44 -11.07
N ASP A 70 -5.28 34.84 -12.33
CA ASP A 70 -6.06 36.03 -12.68
C ASP A 70 -7.58 35.82 -12.57
N ASP A 71 -8.05 34.57 -12.62
CA ASP A 71 -9.47 34.23 -12.52
C ASP A 71 -9.66 32.88 -11.83
N THR A 72 -9.96 32.93 -10.54
CA THR A 72 -10.14 31.74 -9.70
C THR A 72 -11.35 30.88 -10.08
N LYS A 73 -12.25 31.36 -10.95
CA LYS A 73 -13.39 30.58 -11.46
C LYS A 73 -13.04 29.76 -12.70
N LYS A 74 -11.90 30.03 -13.35
CA LYS A 74 -11.46 29.32 -14.55
C LYS A 74 -10.40 28.28 -14.23
N THR A 75 -10.72 27.02 -14.49
CA THR A 75 -9.80 25.89 -14.34
C THR A 75 -8.73 25.91 -15.43
N VAL A 76 -7.49 25.57 -15.07
CA VAL A 76 -6.38 25.37 -16.00
C VAL A 76 -6.52 24.00 -16.65
N ASP A 77 -6.43 23.95 -17.97
CA ASP A 77 -6.36 22.69 -18.70
C ASP A 77 -4.97 22.08 -18.57
N LEU A 78 -4.88 20.98 -17.83
CA LEU A 78 -3.65 20.24 -17.56
C LEU A 78 -3.48 19.04 -18.48
N SER A 79 -4.38 18.83 -19.45
CA SER A 79 -4.32 17.68 -20.38
C SER A 79 -3.02 17.62 -21.19
N LYS A 80 -2.38 18.78 -21.39
CA LYS A 80 -1.12 18.93 -22.14
C LYS A 80 0.13 18.58 -21.32
N LEU A 81 0.01 18.40 -20.00
CA LEU A 81 1.13 17.99 -19.15
C LEU A 81 1.38 16.49 -19.28
N LYS A 82 2.49 16.14 -19.95
CA LYS A 82 2.91 14.75 -20.12
C LYS A 82 3.16 14.11 -18.75
N GLY A 83 2.46 13.01 -18.47
CA GLY A 83 2.63 12.24 -17.23
C GLY A 83 1.78 12.71 -16.04
N PHE A 84 0.95 13.75 -16.18
CA PHE A 84 0.02 14.16 -15.14
C PHE A 84 -1.41 13.76 -15.49
N THR A 85 -2.04 12.98 -14.62
CA THR A 85 -3.46 12.64 -14.71
C THR A 85 -4.14 13.03 -13.39
N PRO A 86 -5.07 14.01 -13.41
CA PRO A 86 -5.83 14.38 -12.23
C PRO A 86 -6.58 13.17 -11.66
N ALA A 87 -6.55 13.02 -10.34
CA ALA A 87 -7.35 12.01 -9.66
C ALA A 87 -8.80 12.50 -9.53
N LYS A 88 -9.77 11.57 -9.64
CA LYS A 88 -11.18 11.91 -9.38
C LYS A 88 -11.33 12.39 -7.93
N LYS A 89 -12.02 13.52 -7.72
CA LYS A 89 -12.28 14.11 -6.39
C LYS A 89 -12.87 13.09 -5.40
N ASN A 90 -13.80 12.26 -5.88
CA ASN A 90 -14.51 11.29 -5.05
C ASN A 90 -13.77 9.95 -4.86
N LYS A 91 -12.55 9.79 -5.42
CA LYS A 91 -11.79 8.57 -5.24
C LYS A 91 -11.37 8.44 -3.77
N GLN A 92 -11.69 7.31 -3.14
CA GLN A 92 -11.19 7.00 -1.81
C GLN A 92 -9.70 6.62 -1.86
N PHE A 93 -8.94 7.07 -0.86
CA PHE A 93 -7.53 6.70 -0.73
C PHE A 93 -7.37 5.21 -0.48
N SER A 94 -6.39 4.60 -1.15
CA SER A 94 -6.13 3.17 -1.11
C SER A 94 -4.77 2.92 -0.46
N PRO A 95 -4.68 2.36 0.75
CA PRO A 95 -3.41 2.23 1.46
C PRO A 95 -2.53 1.07 0.94
N LEU A 96 -1.22 1.16 1.18
CA LEU A 96 -0.21 0.13 0.86
C LEU A 96 0.52 -0.33 2.14
N LEU A 97 0.90 -1.60 2.22
CA LEU A 97 1.83 -2.11 3.23
C LEU A 97 3.29 -1.91 2.84
N ILE A 98 3.57 -1.82 1.53
CA ILE A 98 4.93 -1.71 1.02
C ILE A 98 5.39 -0.26 0.92
N ASN A 99 6.66 -0.04 1.25
CA ASN A 99 7.37 1.20 0.96
C ASN A 99 8.20 1.03 -0.34
N PRO A 100 8.83 2.11 -0.87
CA PRO A 100 9.58 2.02 -2.12
C PRO A 100 10.74 1.02 -2.06
N ASN A 101 11.45 0.95 -0.93
CA ASN A 101 12.59 0.04 -0.76
C ASN A 101 12.15 -1.43 -0.81
N LEU A 102 11.13 -1.77 -0.04
CA LEU A 102 10.54 -3.12 -0.02
C LEU A 102 9.95 -3.48 -1.38
N ASN A 103 9.38 -2.51 -2.09
CA ASN A 103 8.89 -2.75 -3.44
C ASN A 103 10.02 -3.14 -4.40
N ILE A 104 11.17 -2.46 -4.35
CA ILE A 104 12.36 -2.80 -5.16
C ILE A 104 12.90 -4.18 -4.78
N GLU A 105 13.02 -4.45 -3.48
CA GLU A 105 13.50 -5.71 -2.92
C GLU A 105 12.67 -6.90 -3.40
N ILE A 106 11.35 -6.84 -3.25
CA ILE A 106 10.42 -7.90 -3.68
C ILE A 106 10.40 -8.03 -5.20
N SER A 107 10.44 -6.92 -5.94
CA SER A 107 10.55 -6.97 -7.40
C SER A 107 11.78 -7.76 -7.83
N SER A 108 12.97 -7.42 -7.31
CA SER A 108 14.23 -8.08 -7.66
C SER A 108 14.22 -9.58 -7.33
N PHE A 109 13.73 -9.97 -6.15
CA PHE A 109 13.70 -11.38 -5.73
C PHE A 109 12.66 -12.22 -6.48
N SER A 110 11.75 -11.59 -7.20
CA SER A 110 10.64 -12.24 -7.86
C SER A 110 10.71 -12.14 -9.39
N GLU A 111 11.80 -11.63 -9.97
CA GLU A 111 12.00 -11.52 -11.41
C GLU A 111 11.92 -12.89 -12.11
N THR A 112 12.61 -13.89 -11.56
CA THR A 112 12.72 -15.24 -12.13
C THR A 112 11.62 -16.20 -11.64
N TYR A 113 10.53 -15.69 -11.07
CA TYR A 113 9.47 -16.54 -10.50
C TYR A 113 8.97 -17.62 -11.47
N ALA A 114 8.86 -17.29 -12.76
CA ALA A 114 8.38 -18.22 -13.79
C ALA A 114 9.31 -19.43 -13.98
N GLN A 115 10.62 -19.25 -13.80
CA GLN A 115 11.60 -20.35 -13.84
C GLN A 115 11.46 -21.24 -12.61
N LEU A 116 11.27 -20.62 -11.44
CA LEU A 116 11.10 -21.33 -10.17
C LEU A 116 9.81 -22.16 -10.16
N MET A 117 8.73 -21.72 -10.78
CA MET A 117 7.49 -22.50 -10.88
C MET A 117 7.64 -23.88 -11.57
N ASN A 118 8.75 -24.12 -12.28
CA ASN A 118 9.03 -25.41 -12.90
C ASN A 118 9.68 -26.43 -11.94
N LEU A 119 10.10 -25.98 -10.75
CA LEU A 119 10.63 -26.86 -9.72
C LEU A 119 9.51 -27.72 -9.13
N PRO A 120 9.82 -28.96 -8.71
CA PRO A 120 8.86 -29.79 -8.00
C PRO A 120 8.35 -29.09 -6.73
N ASP A 121 7.12 -29.41 -6.33
CA ASP A 121 6.46 -28.98 -5.08
C ASP A 121 6.12 -27.48 -4.95
N ILE A 122 6.71 -26.57 -5.74
CA ILE A 122 6.40 -25.12 -5.70
C ILE A 122 4.95 -24.80 -6.04
N MET A 123 4.31 -25.63 -6.87
CA MET A 123 2.89 -25.52 -7.17
C MET A 123 2.00 -25.74 -5.94
N GLU A 124 2.38 -26.63 -5.02
CA GLU A 124 1.63 -26.87 -3.78
C GLU A 124 1.75 -25.66 -2.83
N PHE A 125 2.96 -25.13 -2.64
CA PHE A 125 3.17 -23.89 -1.89
C PHE A 125 2.35 -22.73 -2.45
N SER A 126 2.28 -22.61 -3.78
CA SER A 126 1.44 -21.57 -4.40
C SER A 126 -0.04 -21.77 -4.11
N ASN A 127 -0.53 -23.00 -4.01
CA ASN A 127 -1.93 -23.28 -3.72
C ASN A 127 -2.29 -22.88 -2.28
N GLU A 128 -1.36 -22.96 -1.33
CA GLU A 128 -1.57 -22.44 0.03
C GLU A 128 -1.84 -20.94 0.02
N PHE A 129 -1.04 -20.17 -0.72
CA PHE A 129 -1.27 -18.73 -0.89
C PHE A 129 -2.58 -18.40 -1.62
N LEU A 130 -3.00 -19.25 -2.58
CA LEU A 130 -4.27 -19.06 -3.28
C LEU A 130 -5.49 -19.22 -2.36
N LYS A 131 -5.39 -20.00 -1.27
CA LYS A 131 -6.47 -20.13 -0.27
C LYS A 131 -6.75 -18.80 0.45
N LEU A 132 -5.79 -17.88 0.49
CA LEU A 132 -5.94 -16.56 1.10
C LEU A 132 -6.62 -15.52 0.19
N ALA A 133 -6.99 -15.89 -1.05
CA ALA A 133 -7.52 -14.97 -2.05
C ALA A 133 -8.69 -14.10 -1.54
N ASP A 134 -9.58 -14.67 -0.74
CA ASP A 134 -10.78 -13.98 -0.24
C ASP A 134 -10.50 -13.02 0.93
N THR A 135 -9.33 -13.14 1.56
CA THR A 135 -8.94 -12.32 2.72
C THR A 135 -8.05 -11.13 2.36
N ILE A 136 -7.42 -11.17 1.19
CA ILE A 136 -6.41 -10.19 0.78
C ILE A 136 -7.06 -8.94 0.22
N TYR A 137 -6.54 -7.78 0.62
CA TYR A 137 -6.94 -6.50 0.09
C TYR A 137 -6.16 -6.14 -1.19
N ILE A 138 -6.87 -5.70 -2.24
CA ILE A 138 -6.27 -5.28 -3.51
C ILE A 138 -6.25 -3.75 -3.58
N ALA A 139 -5.05 -3.16 -3.53
CA ALA A 139 -4.87 -1.72 -3.64
C ALA A 139 -5.16 -1.19 -5.06
N GLN A 140 -5.64 0.04 -5.16
CA GLN A 140 -6.11 0.64 -6.42
C GLN A 140 -5.41 1.95 -6.78
N GLY A 141 -5.10 2.11 -8.07
CA GLY A 141 -4.46 3.32 -8.61
C GLY A 141 -2.94 3.34 -8.47
N TYR A 142 -2.35 2.15 -8.35
CA TYR A 142 -0.91 1.90 -8.40
C TYR A 142 -0.55 1.07 -9.62
N ALA A 143 0.73 1.00 -9.96
CA ALA A 143 1.22 0.08 -10.98
C ALA A 143 0.86 -1.37 -10.63
N MET A 144 0.70 -2.20 -11.65
CA MET A 144 0.40 -3.64 -11.48
C MET A 144 1.44 -4.30 -10.57
N GLU A 145 2.72 -4.03 -10.81
CA GLU A 145 3.81 -4.60 -10.02
C GLU A 145 3.75 -4.19 -8.54
N THR A 146 3.56 -2.91 -8.24
CA THR A 146 3.38 -2.42 -6.87
C THR A 146 2.17 -3.08 -6.19
N THR A 147 1.08 -3.27 -6.94
CA THR A 147 -0.13 -3.90 -6.41
C THR A 147 0.11 -5.38 -6.09
N VAL A 148 0.78 -6.10 -6.99
CA VAL A 148 1.16 -7.51 -6.81
C VAL A 148 2.14 -7.66 -5.64
N ASN A 149 3.18 -6.83 -5.56
CA ASN A 149 4.13 -6.85 -4.45
C ASN A 149 3.45 -6.58 -3.10
N ASN A 150 2.46 -5.68 -3.10
CA ASN A 150 1.65 -5.42 -1.92
C ASN A 150 0.81 -6.65 -1.51
N MET A 151 0.33 -7.43 -2.46
CA MET A 151 -0.36 -8.70 -2.17
C MET A 151 0.60 -9.78 -1.67
N ILE A 152 1.81 -9.87 -2.21
CA ILE A 152 2.86 -10.79 -1.74
C ILE A 152 3.14 -10.54 -0.25
N ILE A 153 3.35 -9.29 0.14
CA ILE A 153 3.63 -8.95 1.55
C ILE A 153 2.45 -9.30 2.46
N GLN A 154 1.21 -9.08 2.03
CA GLN A 154 0.03 -9.51 2.79
C GLN A 154 0.04 -11.02 3.02
N MET A 155 0.27 -11.81 1.97
CA MET A 155 0.34 -13.26 2.05
C MET A 155 1.43 -13.75 3.01
N LEU A 156 2.62 -13.15 2.94
CA LEU A 156 3.74 -13.51 3.80
C LEU A 156 3.45 -13.19 5.28
N LEU A 157 2.75 -12.09 5.55
CA LEU A 157 2.35 -11.72 6.91
C LEU A 157 1.26 -12.65 7.46
N VAL A 158 0.23 -12.96 6.66
CA VAL A 158 -0.89 -13.82 7.08
C VAL A 158 -0.43 -15.25 7.37
N ASN A 159 0.48 -15.79 6.55
CA ASN A 159 1.05 -17.12 6.76
C ASN A 159 2.19 -17.15 7.79
N GLY A 160 2.56 -16.01 8.39
CA GLY A 160 3.57 -15.94 9.44
C GLY A 160 5.02 -16.11 8.98
N TYR A 161 5.29 -16.00 7.67
CA TYR A 161 6.66 -16.00 7.13
C TYR A 161 7.46 -14.77 7.56
N ILE A 162 6.77 -13.64 7.74
CA ILE A 162 7.33 -12.39 8.24
C ILE A 162 6.41 -11.75 9.27
N LEU A 163 6.99 -10.89 10.11
CA LEU A 163 6.27 -10.10 11.09
C LEU A 163 6.10 -8.66 10.61
N THR A 164 5.18 -7.92 11.24
CA THR A 164 4.95 -6.51 10.90
C THR A 164 6.19 -5.63 11.06
N GLU A 165 7.11 -6.01 11.95
CA GLU A 165 8.38 -5.36 12.24
C GLU A 165 9.42 -5.57 11.12
N ASP A 166 9.25 -6.61 10.29
CA ASP A 166 10.16 -6.90 9.18
C ASP A 166 9.95 -5.96 7.98
N ILE A 167 8.73 -5.43 7.84
CA ILE A 167 8.39 -4.39 6.85
C ILE A 167 9.26 -3.14 7.07
N THR A 168 9.51 -2.79 8.33
CA THR A 168 10.30 -1.62 8.72
C THR A 168 11.79 -1.79 8.49
N ARG A 169 12.31 -3.00 8.68
CA ARG A 169 13.75 -3.27 8.63
C ARG A 169 14.25 -3.57 7.23
N GLY A 170 13.36 -3.91 6.28
CA GLY A 170 13.77 -4.31 4.93
C GLY A 170 14.52 -5.64 4.93
N THR A 171 14.13 -6.54 5.83
CA THR A 171 14.77 -7.86 6.04
C THR A 171 13.87 -8.99 5.56
N VAL A 172 12.94 -8.70 4.64
CA VAL A 172 11.97 -9.70 4.18
C VAL A 172 12.70 -10.80 3.40
N VAL A 173 13.64 -10.42 2.54
CA VAL A 173 14.43 -11.39 1.76
C VAL A 173 15.48 -12.14 2.56
N GLU A 174 15.83 -11.66 3.76
CA GLU A 174 16.71 -12.38 4.67
C GLU A 174 15.98 -13.55 5.36
N LYS A 175 14.66 -13.44 5.51
CA LYS A 175 13.82 -14.42 6.20
C LYS A 175 13.08 -15.37 5.27
N VAL A 176 12.79 -14.91 4.04
CA VAL A 176 11.97 -15.64 3.09
C VAL A 176 12.80 -15.99 1.87
N ASN A 177 12.82 -17.28 1.52
CA ASN A 177 13.53 -17.76 0.34
C ASN A 177 12.84 -17.34 -0.98
N ARG A 178 13.59 -17.45 -2.07
CA ARG A 178 13.13 -17.05 -3.41
C ARG A 178 11.94 -17.89 -3.89
N GLU A 179 11.90 -19.16 -3.52
CA GLU A 179 10.82 -20.10 -3.86
C GLU A 179 9.49 -19.67 -3.25
N THR A 180 9.48 -19.28 -1.97
CA THR A 180 8.26 -18.81 -1.30
C THR A 180 7.78 -17.48 -1.89
N ILE A 181 8.71 -16.55 -2.17
CA ILE A 181 8.37 -15.28 -2.83
C ILE A 181 7.83 -15.53 -4.25
N ALA A 182 8.40 -16.48 -4.99
CA ALA A 182 7.94 -16.86 -6.32
C ALA A 182 6.54 -17.48 -6.30
N ALA A 183 6.28 -18.41 -5.37
CA ALA A 183 4.97 -19.01 -5.14
C ALA A 183 3.92 -17.96 -4.78
N ALA A 184 4.25 -17.04 -3.87
CA ALA A 184 3.39 -15.92 -3.50
C ALA A 184 3.12 -14.98 -4.68
N LYS A 185 4.13 -14.68 -5.51
CA LYS A 185 3.95 -13.85 -6.72
C LYS A 185 3.02 -14.51 -7.73
N TYR A 186 3.20 -15.80 -7.97
CA TYR A 186 2.34 -16.54 -8.88
C TYR A 186 0.88 -16.55 -8.39
N ALA A 187 0.66 -16.80 -7.09
CA ALA A 187 -0.66 -16.72 -6.48
C ALA A 187 -1.26 -15.30 -6.59
N ALA A 188 -0.48 -14.26 -6.26
CA ALA A 188 -0.90 -12.87 -6.33
C ALA A 188 -1.28 -12.46 -7.76
N LEU A 189 -0.52 -12.88 -8.77
CA LEU A 189 -0.85 -12.63 -10.18
C LEU A 189 -2.15 -13.32 -10.61
N LYS A 190 -2.38 -14.56 -10.16
CA LYS A 190 -3.65 -15.26 -10.41
C LYS A 190 -4.83 -14.54 -9.75
N ILE A 191 -4.69 -14.15 -8.48
CA ILE A 191 -5.73 -13.42 -7.74
C ILE A 191 -6.01 -12.08 -8.40
N PHE A 192 -4.97 -11.32 -8.77
CA PHE A 192 -5.12 -10.03 -9.44
C PHE A 192 -5.85 -10.17 -10.79
N LYS A 193 -5.50 -11.18 -11.60
CA LYS A 193 -6.19 -11.47 -12.86
C LYS A 193 -7.65 -11.89 -12.68
N ASN A 194 -7.95 -12.66 -11.63
CA ASN A 194 -9.31 -13.12 -11.33
C ASN A 194 -10.18 -12.00 -10.73
N GLY A 195 -9.61 -11.16 -9.87
CA GLY A 195 -10.27 -9.98 -9.29
C GLY A 195 -10.62 -8.93 -10.35
N ASN A 196 -9.77 -8.75 -11.37
CA ASN A 196 -10.06 -7.88 -12.51
C ASN A 196 -11.08 -8.46 -13.51
N LYS A 197 -11.54 -9.71 -13.33
CA LYS A 197 -12.51 -10.38 -14.22
C LYS A 197 -13.97 -10.34 -13.71
N LYS A 198 -14.29 -9.66 -12.61
CA LYS A 198 -15.69 -9.39 -12.18
C LYS A 198 -15.87 -7.93 -11.75
N PRO A 199 -17.03 -7.28 -12.03
CA PRO A 199 -18.34 -7.90 -12.25
C PRO A 199 -18.88 -7.67 -13.68
N VAL A 200 -19.14 -8.74 -14.43
CA VAL A 200 -20.23 -8.71 -15.41
C VAL A 200 -21.51 -8.88 -14.61
N THR A 201 -22.24 -7.79 -14.50
CA THR A 201 -23.63 -7.70 -14.06
C THR A 201 -24.43 -8.89 -14.61
N LYS A 202 -24.89 -9.78 -13.73
CA LYS A 202 -26.09 -10.56 -14.02
C LYS A 202 -27.28 -9.72 -13.57
N LYS A 203 -28.10 -9.42 -14.57
CA LYS A 203 -29.45 -8.83 -14.47
C LYS A 203 -30.30 -9.57 -13.45
#